data_AF-A0A093YED1-F1
#
_entry.id   AF-A0A093YED1-F1
#
_cell.length_a   1.000
_cell.length_b   1.000
_cell.length_c   1.000
_cell.angle_alpha   90.00
_cell.angle_beta   90.00
_cell.angle_gamma   90.00
#
_symmetry.space_group_name_H-M   'P 1'
#
loop_
_entity.id
_entity.type
_entity.pdbx_description
1 polymer ?
#
loop_
_entity_poly.entity_id
_entity_poly.type
_entity_poly.pdbx_seq_one_letter_code
_entity_poly.pdbx_strand_id
1 'polypeptide(L)'
;MLKRPIFRQAVRTCDMFRTSEWKALRYSTYAYYLDRLGWATGFEQKLTSYCFRRGTGNAVDGAATTAVRDQILRHNPQTGVFCGSYNNEKVRFIVQDAVLDQPTDSGFLRAFTHMSLTCDPRAPQTVPDEVRDDLPPDPELVQLKLEQQELRLELKRLYGRAFVQGSIGTEAGEEYRQLNRQIATVTKTLEQELKREYRRDYFYRIHNEELEKIIKKVTVVAPTYVEPVVKHQLPERTQLQEIMCDLSKDLNPRDIVMRRIRAIDTMVALSHRQEVPCHKSNSKKSFSGTSLEGSPVVKEESPLPNTFPLICEKTQCIFCIGDDRQSYDRRMRTFSKPDKMMDHVERHLEKRTAGKYECCHPVCKAEGLLLNNIIHFKKHVEMVHEIRLRDGKDTS
;
A
#
# COMPACT_ATOMS: atom_id res chain seq x y z
N MET A 1 -21.36 -13.77 -20.24
CA MET A 1 -20.25 -13.47 -19.30
C MET A 1 -19.31 -12.46 -19.94
N LEU A 2 -18.88 -11.43 -19.21
CA LEU A 2 -17.83 -10.52 -19.70
C LEU A 2 -16.55 -11.34 -19.92
N LYS A 3 -15.99 -11.33 -21.14
CA LYS A 3 -14.70 -11.97 -21.44
C LYS A 3 -13.54 -11.36 -20.65
N ARG A 4 -13.72 -10.12 -20.17
CA ARG A 4 -12.74 -9.36 -19.38
C ARG A 4 -13.30 -9.06 -17.98
N PRO A 5 -12.63 -9.47 -16.89
CA PRO A 5 -13.09 -9.15 -15.55
C PRO A 5 -13.05 -7.63 -15.28
N ILE A 6 -13.95 -7.15 -14.43
CA ILE A 6 -14.00 -5.74 -13.99
C ILE A 6 -12.82 -5.46 -13.03
N PHE A 7 -12.77 -6.19 -11.90
CA PHE A 7 -11.64 -6.13 -10.97
C PHE A 7 -10.56 -7.12 -11.38
N ARG A 8 -9.35 -6.64 -11.59
CA ARG A 8 -8.26 -7.42 -12.20
C ARG A 8 -7.01 -7.41 -11.34
N GLN A 9 -6.27 -8.51 -11.39
CA GLN A 9 -5.07 -8.72 -10.59
C GLN A 9 -3.92 -7.85 -11.10
N ALA A 10 -3.16 -7.24 -10.18
CA ALA A 10 -1.85 -6.66 -10.50
C ALA A 10 -0.82 -7.79 -10.72
N VAL A 11 -0.12 -7.75 -11.85
CA VAL A 11 0.89 -8.73 -12.25
C VAL A 11 2.24 -8.02 -12.39
N ARG A 12 3.30 -8.64 -11.89
CA ARG A 12 4.66 -8.07 -11.95
C ARG A 12 5.20 -8.13 -13.38
N THR A 13 5.80 -7.02 -13.82
CA THR A 13 6.51 -6.87 -15.11
C THR A 13 7.98 -6.46 -14.86
N CYS A 14 8.73 -6.02 -15.88
CA CYS A 14 10.16 -5.68 -15.80
C CYS A 14 10.52 -4.79 -14.61
N ASP A 15 9.81 -3.67 -14.48
CA ASP A 15 10.14 -2.66 -13.48
C ASP A 15 8.97 -2.32 -12.57
N MET A 16 7.76 -2.74 -12.93
CA MET A 16 6.52 -2.27 -12.31
C MET A 16 5.42 -3.34 -12.29
N PHE A 17 4.30 -3.03 -11.65
CA PHE A 17 3.08 -3.86 -11.71
C PHE A 17 2.15 -3.39 -12.85
N ARG A 18 1.48 -4.30 -13.56
CA ARG A 18 0.43 -3.95 -14.51
C ARG A 18 -0.86 -4.66 -14.15
N THR A 19 -1.98 -3.99 -14.36
CA THR A 19 -3.30 -4.62 -14.24
C THR A 19 -3.43 -5.67 -15.35
N SER A 20 -3.63 -6.93 -14.98
CA SER A 20 -3.84 -8.01 -15.95
C SER A 20 -5.03 -7.71 -16.83
N GLU A 21 -4.99 -8.14 -18.09
CA GLU A 21 -6.15 -8.09 -18.97
C GLU A 21 -7.20 -9.13 -18.60
N TRP A 22 -6.76 -10.34 -18.24
CA TRP A 22 -7.63 -11.52 -18.16
C TRP A 22 -7.75 -12.11 -16.75
N LYS A 23 -6.81 -11.81 -15.85
CA LYS A 23 -6.84 -12.36 -14.48
C LYS A 23 -7.74 -11.51 -13.59
N ALA A 24 -8.82 -12.10 -13.10
CA ALA A 24 -9.68 -11.50 -12.08
C ALA A 24 -8.91 -11.28 -10.76
N LEU A 25 -9.28 -10.26 -10.01
CA LEU A 25 -8.76 -10.01 -8.67
C LEU A 25 -9.14 -11.16 -7.74
N ARG A 26 -8.15 -11.74 -7.05
CA ARG A 26 -8.39 -12.83 -6.09
C ARG A 26 -9.09 -12.29 -4.85
N TYR A 27 -10.03 -13.07 -4.31
CA TYR A 27 -10.69 -12.74 -3.04
C TYR A 27 -9.68 -12.54 -1.89
N SER A 28 -8.65 -13.38 -1.81
CA SER A 28 -7.60 -13.25 -0.79
C SER A 28 -6.82 -11.93 -0.89
N THR A 29 -6.59 -11.43 -2.10
CA THR A 29 -5.96 -10.12 -2.32
C THR A 29 -6.87 -8.99 -1.85
N TYR A 30 -8.16 -9.07 -2.19
CA TYR A 30 -9.15 -8.09 -1.73
C TYR A 30 -9.30 -8.09 -0.19
N ALA A 31 -9.43 -9.26 0.42
CA ALA A 31 -9.53 -9.41 1.87
C ALA A 31 -8.28 -8.87 2.58
N TYR A 32 -7.09 -9.09 2.02
CA TYR A 32 -5.85 -8.52 2.53
C TYR A 32 -5.85 -6.99 2.49
N TYR A 33 -6.37 -6.37 1.42
CA TYR A 33 -6.47 -4.91 1.32
C TYR A 33 -7.43 -4.33 2.35
N LEU A 34 -8.58 -4.97 2.59
CA LEU A 34 -9.53 -4.53 3.61
C LEU A 34 -8.95 -4.64 5.02
N ASP A 35 -8.29 -5.76 5.33
CA ASP A 35 -7.64 -5.98 6.63
C ASP A 35 -6.60 -4.89 6.91
N ARG A 36 -5.74 -4.62 5.91
CA ARG A 36 -4.73 -3.56 5.99
C ARG A 36 -5.36 -2.18 6.12
N LEU A 37 -6.46 -1.91 5.44
CA LEU A 37 -7.19 -0.65 5.56
C LEU A 37 -7.73 -0.49 6.99
N GLY A 38 -8.40 -1.52 7.52
CA GLY A 38 -8.94 -1.48 8.87
C GLY A 38 -7.87 -1.25 9.93
N TRP A 39 -6.73 -1.92 9.78
CA TRP A 39 -5.57 -1.72 10.62
C TRP A 39 -5.05 -0.26 10.56
N ALA A 40 -4.90 0.28 9.35
CA ALA A 40 -4.40 1.63 9.11
C ALA A 40 -5.35 2.72 9.64
N THR A 41 -6.66 2.51 9.58
CA THR A 41 -7.66 3.49 10.02
C THR A 41 -7.94 3.44 11.52
N GLY A 42 -7.37 2.47 12.25
CA GLY A 42 -7.56 2.42 13.70
C GLY A 42 -8.67 1.48 14.18
N PHE A 43 -9.20 0.59 13.35
CA PHE A 43 -10.17 -0.39 13.84
C PHE A 43 -9.48 -1.42 14.75
N GLU A 44 -10.18 -1.79 15.81
CA GLU A 44 -9.86 -2.90 16.71
C GLU A 44 -10.09 -4.24 16.02
N GLN A 45 -11.28 -4.39 15.42
CA GLN A 45 -11.66 -5.60 14.70
C GLN A 45 -11.19 -5.56 13.24
N LYS A 46 -10.98 -6.75 12.68
CA LYS A 46 -10.62 -6.91 11.27
C LYS A 46 -11.73 -6.42 10.35
N LEU A 47 -11.40 -5.47 9.49
CA LEU A 47 -12.31 -4.98 8.47
C LEU A 47 -12.46 -6.00 7.33
N THR A 48 -13.69 -6.44 7.06
CA THR A 48 -14.01 -7.42 6.01
C THR A 48 -15.11 -6.93 5.10
N SER A 49 -15.31 -7.61 3.96
CA SER A 49 -16.44 -7.34 3.05
C SER A 49 -17.79 -7.53 3.75
N TYR A 50 -17.86 -8.47 4.68
CA TYR A 50 -19.04 -8.71 5.50
C TYR A 50 -19.38 -7.49 6.37
N CYS A 51 -18.39 -6.80 6.95
CA CYS A 51 -18.62 -5.57 7.73
C CYS A 51 -19.39 -4.52 6.92
N PHE A 52 -19.02 -4.28 5.67
CA PHE A 52 -19.71 -3.33 4.79
C PHE A 52 -21.14 -3.77 4.45
N ARG A 53 -21.33 -5.06 4.17
CA ARG A 53 -22.65 -5.62 3.87
C ARG A 53 -23.57 -5.57 5.09
N ARG A 54 -23.05 -5.90 6.28
CA ARG A 54 -23.71 -5.77 7.58
C ARG A 54 -24.09 -4.31 7.85
N GLY A 55 -23.14 -3.39 7.73
CA GLY A 55 -23.37 -1.95 7.92
C GLY A 55 -24.45 -1.40 6.97
N THR A 56 -24.38 -1.77 5.68
CA THR A 56 -25.39 -1.38 4.69
C THR A 56 -26.77 -1.92 5.05
N GLY A 57 -26.85 -3.22 5.39
CA GLY A 57 -28.10 -3.85 5.79
C GLY A 57 -28.75 -3.13 6.98
N ASN A 58 -27.98 -2.83 8.03
CA ASN A 58 -28.46 -2.13 9.23
C ASN A 58 -28.74 -0.65 9.02
N ALA A 59 -28.19 -0.03 7.98
CA ALA A 59 -28.51 1.36 7.62
C ALA A 59 -29.82 1.46 6.83
N VAL A 60 -30.12 0.45 6.02
CA VAL A 60 -31.38 0.32 5.28
C VAL A 60 -32.50 -0.19 6.19
N ASP A 61 -32.16 -1.01 7.18
CA ASP A 61 -33.11 -1.50 8.19
C ASP A 61 -33.71 -0.32 8.99
N GLY A 62 -35.02 -0.15 8.89
CA GLY A 62 -35.76 1.00 9.43
C GLY A 62 -35.88 2.21 8.49
N ALA A 63 -35.05 2.31 7.44
CA ALA A 63 -35.17 3.34 6.41
C ALA A 63 -35.99 2.87 5.18
N ALA A 64 -36.07 1.56 4.95
CA ALA A 64 -36.86 0.95 3.89
C ALA A 64 -37.59 -0.31 4.40
N THR A 65 -38.50 -0.85 3.57
CA THR A 65 -39.20 -2.10 3.88
C THR A 65 -38.24 -3.28 3.91
N THR A 66 -38.59 -4.34 4.65
CA THR A 66 -37.81 -5.59 4.71
C THR A 66 -37.59 -6.22 3.34
N ALA A 67 -38.60 -6.16 2.46
CA ALA A 67 -38.49 -6.63 1.09
C ALA A 67 -37.44 -5.87 0.28
N VAL A 68 -37.39 -4.53 0.40
CA VAL A 68 -36.37 -3.70 -0.27
C VAL A 68 -34.98 -3.97 0.31
N ARG A 69 -34.86 -4.08 1.64
CA ARG A 69 -33.60 -4.44 2.31
C ARG A 69 -33.07 -5.79 1.81
N ASP A 70 -33.92 -6.80 1.75
CA ASP A 70 -33.53 -8.13 1.33
C ASP A 70 -33.25 -8.18 -0.18
N GLN A 71 -33.94 -7.38 -1.00
CA GLN A 71 -33.61 -7.18 -2.41
C GLN A 71 -32.21 -6.56 -2.59
N ILE A 72 -31.87 -5.51 -1.83
CA ILE A 72 -30.55 -4.86 -1.85
C ILE A 72 -29.45 -5.86 -1.48
N LEU A 73 -29.69 -6.65 -0.43
CA LEU A 73 -28.76 -7.69 0.00
C LEU A 73 -28.80 -8.94 -0.88
N ARG A 74 -29.76 -9.06 -1.81
CA ARG A 74 -30.01 -10.27 -2.62
C ARG A 74 -30.27 -11.50 -1.76
N HIS A 75 -31.03 -11.35 -0.68
CA HIS A 75 -31.53 -12.44 0.13
C HIS A 75 -32.95 -12.81 -0.32
N ASN A 76 -33.32 -14.07 -0.12
CA ASN A 76 -34.72 -14.46 -0.20
C ASN A 76 -35.44 -13.95 1.07
N PRO A 77 -36.46 -13.09 0.96
CA PRO A 77 -37.17 -12.53 2.12
C PRO A 77 -37.73 -13.59 3.09
N GLN A 78 -38.02 -14.80 2.59
CA GLN A 78 -38.58 -15.88 3.40
C GLN A 78 -37.56 -16.60 4.28
N THR A 79 -36.26 -16.35 4.09
CA THR A 79 -35.19 -17.13 4.75
C THR A 79 -34.66 -16.53 6.04
N GLY A 80 -35.05 -15.29 6.37
CA GLY A 80 -34.59 -14.63 7.61
C GLY A 80 -33.08 -14.40 7.69
N VAL A 81 -32.34 -14.51 6.58
CA VAL A 81 -30.87 -14.44 6.54
C VAL A 81 -30.35 -13.12 7.12
N PHE A 82 -31.06 -12.01 6.90
CA PHE A 82 -30.69 -10.74 7.53
C PHE A 82 -30.71 -10.85 9.06
N CYS A 83 -31.80 -11.35 9.63
CA CYS A 83 -31.97 -11.44 11.08
C CYS A 83 -30.91 -12.34 11.72
N GLY A 84 -30.63 -13.50 11.11
CA GLY A 84 -29.67 -14.46 11.66
C GLY A 84 -28.20 -14.14 11.44
N SER A 85 -27.87 -13.35 10.40
CA SER A 85 -26.46 -13.17 9.99
C SER A 85 -26.03 -11.73 9.79
N TYR A 86 -26.91 -10.73 9.78
CA TYR A 86 -26.54 -9.34 9.51
C TYR A 86 -27.10 -8.36 10.51
N ASN A 87 -28.17 -8.70 11.22
CA ASN A 87 -28.74 -7.83 12.24
C ASN A 87 -27.67 -7.49 13.30
N ASN A 88 -27.75 -6.28 13.83
CA ASN A 88 -26.84 -5.88 14.88
C ASN A 88 -27.15 -6.65 16.17
N GLU A 89 -26.13 -7.20 16.81
CA GLU A 89 -26.28 -7.85 18.12
C GLU A 89 -26.60 -6.83 19.21
N LYS A 90 -26.09 -5.59 19.04
CA LYS A 90 -26.39 -4.50 19.95
C LYS A 90 -27.76 -3.93 19.63
N VAL A 91 -28.68 -4.04 20.59
CA VAL A 91 -30.05 -3.51 20.49
C VAL A 91 -30.01 -2.00 20.39
N ARG A 92 -30.57 -1.45 19.31
CA ARG A 92 -30.64 -0.01 19.02
C ARG A 92 -31.94 0.60 19.58
N PHE A 93 -32.33 0.18 20.77
CA PHE A 93 -33.61 0.48 21.37
C PHE A 93 -33.47 0.53 22.90
N ILE A 94 -34.02 1.58 23.52
CA ILE A 94 -34.04 1.70 24.98
C ILE A 94 -35.28 0.95 25.46
N VAL A 95 -35.08 -0.32 25.84
CA VAL A 95 -36.18 -1.19 26.30
C VAL A 95 -36.92 -0.56 27.47
N GLN A 96 -36.21 0.11 28.38
CA GLN A 96 -36.80 0.78 29.54
C GLN A 96 -37.82 1.85 29.12
N ASP A 97 -37.49 2.71 28.16
CA ASP A 97 -38.40 3.77 27.72
C ASP A 97 -39.69 3.19 27.15
N ALA A 98 -39.60 2.13 26.36
CA ALA A 98 -40.77 1.46 25.81
C ALA A 98 -41.64 0.79 26.86
N VAL A 99 -41.02 0.19 27.88
CA VAL A 99 -41.73 -0.40 29.03
C VAL A 99 -42.42 0.69 29.85
N LEU A 100 -41.83 1.88 29.95
CA LEU A 100 -42.35 3.02 30.71
C LEU A 100 -43.21 3.98 29.89
N ASP A 101 -43.52 3.63 28.63
CA ASP A 101 -44.24 4.46 27.65
C ASP A 101 -43.67 5.89 27.54
N GLN A 102 -42.33 6.00 27.54
CA GLN A 102 -41.59 7.26 27.45
C GLN A 102 -41.05 7.50 26.04
N PRO A 103 -40.89 8.77 25.63
CA PRO A 103 -40.23 9.11 24.39
C PRO A 103 -38.73 8.74 24.44
N THR A 104 -38.27 7.94 23.48
CA THR A 104 -36.86 7.55 23.35
C THR A 104 -36.07 8.51 22.45
N ASP A 105 -35.00 9.10 22.97
CA ASP A 105 -33.96 9.73 22.15
C ASP A 105 -32.94 8.67 21.70
N SER A 106 -33.09 8.17 20.47
CA SER A 106 -32.25 7.09 19.93
C SER A 106 -31.01 7.60 19.17
N GLY A 107 -30.81 8.92 19.08
CA GLY A 107 -29.75 9.53 18.27
C GLY A 107 -28.35 9.06 18.66
N PHE A 108 -28.08 8.99 19.96
CA PHE A 108 -26.78 8.56 20.50
C PHE A 108 -26.58 7.03 20.46
N LEU A 109 -27.63 6.23 20.65
CA LEU A 109 -27.56 4.76 20.62
C LEU A 109 -26.98 4.23 19.31
N ARG A 110 -27.29 4.91 18.21
CA ARG A 110 -26.71 4.61 16.91
C ARG A 110 -25.18 4.68 16.92
N ALA A 111 -24.57 5.62 17.64
CA ALA A 111 -23.12 5.69 17.74
C ALA A 111 -22.52 4.50 18.52
N PHE A 112 -23.21 4.01 19.55
CA PHE A 112 -22.74 2.92 20.42
C PHE A 112 -22.85 1.51 19.83
N THR A 113 -23.53 1.38 18.70
CA THR A 113 -23.86 0.08 18.11
C THR A 113 -22.96 -0.31 16.92
N HIS A 114 -22.16 0.61 16.38
CA HIS A 114 -21.30 0.34 15.23
C HIS A 114 -19.85 0.02 15.64
N MET A 115 -19.15 -0.71 14.75
CA MET A 115 -17.73 -1.03 14.88
C MET A 115 -16.83 0.21 14.94
N SER A 116 -17.32 1.37 14.49
CA SER A 116 -16.62 2.65 14.60
C SER A 116 -16.48 3.13 16.05
N LEU A 117 -17.26 2.60 17.00
CA LEU A 117 -17.19 3.00 18.41
C LEU A 117 -15.81 2.77 19.01
N THR A 118 -15.18 1.63 18.70
CA THR A 118 -13.84 1.29 19.21
C THR A 118 -12.73 1.64 18.21
N CYS A 119 -13.05 2.39 17.15
CA CYS A 119 -12.04 2.87 16.22
C CYS A 119 -11.22 3.99 16.87
N ASP A 120 -9.92 3.79 17.03
CA ASP A 120 -8.99 4.81 17.51
C ASP A 120 -7.90 5.06 16.45
N PRO A 121 -7.88 6.22 15.79
CA PRO A 121 -6.83 6.58 14.84
C PRO A 121 -5.41 6.58 15.43
N ARG A 122 -5.27 6.68 16.77
CA ARG A 122 -3.99 6.61 17.49
C ARG A 122 -3.49 5.17 17.67
N ALA A 123 -4.28 4.17 17.31
CA ALA A 123 -3.93 2.78 17.54
C ALA A 123 -2.60 2.39 16.85
N PRO A 124 -1.70 1.70 17.57
CA PRO A 124 -0.32 1.48 17.13
C PRO A 124 -0.25 0.72 15.81
N GLN A 125 0.51 1.26 14.86
CA GLN A 125 0.71 0.66 13.54
C GLN A 125 1.83 -0.38 13.52
N THR A 126 2.77 -0.29 14.47
CA THR A 126 3.91 -1.16 14.69
C THR A 126 4.21 -1.23 16.18
N VAL A 127 5.01 -2.21 16.61
CA VAL A 127 5.50 -2.30 17.98
C VAL A 127 6.76 -1.42 18.08
N PRO A 128 6.87 -0.53 19.08
CA PRO A 128 8.08 0.26 19.32
C PRO A 128 9.31 -0.64 19.51
N ASP A 129 10.48 -0.18 19.08
CA ASP A 129 11.70 -0.99 19.17
C ASP A 129 12.10 -1.21 20.64
N GLU A 130 11.80 -0.27 21.54
CA GLU A 130 12.06 -0.40 22.99
C GLU A 130 11.29 -1.59 23.59
N VAL A 131 10.00 -1.70 23.26
CA VAL A 131 9.16 -2.82 23.71
C VAL A 131 9.64 -4.15 23.11
N ARG A 132 10.19 -4.12 21.89
CA ARG A 132 10.72 -5.34 21.25
C ARG A 132 12.03 -5.80 21.86
N ASP A 133 12.90 -4.85 22.21
CA ASP A 133 14.23 -5.12 22.77
C ASP A 133 14.14 -5.64 24.21
N ASP A 134 13.07 -5.28 24.94
CA ASP A 134 12.79 -5.79 26.29
C ASP A 134 12.26 -7.24 26.31
N LEU A 135 11.83 -7.79 25.17
CA LEU A 135 11.28 -9.14 25.11
C LEU A 135 12.40 -10.20 25.07
N PRO A 136 12.23 -11.33 25.80
CA PRO A 136 13.18 -12.42 25.72
C PRO A 136 13.23 -12.99 24.30
N PRO A 137 14.42 -13.45 23.83
CA PRO A 137 14.54 -14.06 22.53
C PRO A 137 13.75 -15.37 22.47
N ASP A 138 13.07 -15.59 21.34
CA ASP A 138 12.30 -16.80 21.11
C ASP A 138 13.20 -18.05 21.04
N PRO A 139 12.93 -19.11 21.83
CA PRO A 139 13.78 -20.30 21.89
C PRO A 139 13.95 -21.02 20.54
N GLU A 140 12.88 -21.12 19.75
CA GLU A 140 12.91 -21.78 18.44
C GLU A 140 13.81 -20.98 17.48
N LEU A 141 13.65 -19.65 17.45
CA LEU A 141 14.48 -18.80 16.62
C LEU A 141 15.96 -18.81 17.03
N VAL A 142 16.25 -18.92 18.34
CA VAL A 142 17.62 -19.06 18.85
C VAL A 142 18.22 -20.38 18.37
N GLN A 143 17.50 -21.49 18.52
CA GLN A 143 17.95 -22.81 18.08
C GLN A 143 18.24 -22.84 16.57
N LEU A 144 17.30 -22.38 15.74
CA LEU A 144 17.49 -22.36 14.28
C LEU A 144 18.71 -21.51 13.86
N LYS A 145 18.98 -20.40 14.57
CA LYS A 145 20.16 -19.56 14.31
C LYS A 145 21.47 -20.25 14.69
N LEU A 146 21.47 -21.03 15.77
CA LEU A 146 22.65 -21.82 16.19
C LEU A 146 22.94 -22.91 15.14
N GLU A 147 21.94 -23.69 14.74
CA GLU A 147 22.05 -24.70 13.68
C GLU A 147 22.55 -24.07 12.36
N GLN A 148 22.06 -22.86 12.02
CA GLN A 148 22.49 -22.12 10.84
C GLN A 148 23.95 -21.73 10.93
N GLN A 149 24.41 -21.32 12.11
CA GLN A 149 25.78 -20.92 12.36
C GLN A 149 26.73 -22.12 12.24
N GLU A 150 26.36 -23.27 12.81
CA GLU A 150 27.12 -24.52 12.72
C GLU A 150 27.26 -24.98 11.27
N LEU A 151 26.16 -25.13 10.55
CA LEU A 151 26.16 -25.55 9.15
C LEU A 151 26.92 -24.55 8.25
N ARG A 152 26.82 -23.25 8.55
CA ARG A 152 27.61 -22.22 7.86
C ARG A 152 29.12 -22.41 8.08
N LEU A 153 29.54 -22.79 9.29
CA LEU A 153 30.94 -23.05 9.59
C LEU A 153 31.44 -24.30 8.86
N GLU A 154 30.64 -25.37 8.82
CA GLU A 154 30.96 -26.58 8.08
C GLU A 154 31.10 -26.33 6.58
N LEU A 155 30.14 -25.64 5.97
CA LEU A 155 30.21 -25.27 4.55
C LEU A 155 31.43 -24.38 4.25
N LYS A 156 31.80 -23.49 5.17
CA LYS A 156 33.04 -22.69 5.05
C LYS A 156 34.31 -23.54 5.16
N ARG A 157 34.31 -24.60 5.96
CA ARG A 157 35.44 -25.54 6.04
C ARG A 157 35.61 -26.31 4.72
N LEU A 158 34.51 -26.75 4.12
CA LEU A 158 34.54 -27.54 2.88
C LEU A 158 34.86 -26.71 1.62
N TYR A 159 34.24 -25.54 1.50
CA TYR A 159 34.27 -24.75 0.25
C TYR A 159 34.95 -23.39 0.39
N GLY A 160 35.51 -23.09 1.57
CA GLY A 160 36.24 -21.85 1.84
C GLY A 160 35.41 -20.59 1.59
N ARG A 161 36.02 -19.60 0.95
CA ARG A 161 35.36 -18.32 0.60
C ARG A 161 34.26 -18.47 -0.45
N ALA A 162 34.26 -19.55 -1.22
CA ALA A 162 33.29 -19.78 -2.28
C ALA A 162 32.10 -20.64 -1.83
N PHE A 163 31.89 -20.86 -0.53
CA PHE A 163 30.87 -21.81 -0.03
C PHE A 163 29.45 -21.55 -0.54
N VAL A 164 29.07 -20.29 -0.79
CA VAL A 164 27.75 -19.98 -1.36
C VAL A 164 27.60 -20.59 -2.76
N GLN A 165 28.64 -20.56 -3.58
CA GLN A 165 28.62 -21.12 -4.94
C GLN A 165 28.95 -22.62 -4.93
N GLY A 166 29.90 -23.03 -4.09
CA GLY A 166 30.36 -24.41 -3.98
C GLY A 166 29.36 -25.37 -3.34
N SER A 167 28.41 -24.87 -2.55
CA SER A 167 27.33 -25.67 -1.94
C SER A 167 26.06 -25.75 -2.82
N ILE A 168 26.07 -25.16 -4.02
CA ILE A 168 24.92 -25.25 -4.91
C ILE A 168 24.80 -26.69 -5.42
N GLY A 169 23.63 -27.30 -5.20
CA GLY A 169 23.35 -28.68 -5.62
C GLY A 169 23.84 -29.76 -4.65
N THR A 170 24.32 -29.39 -3.47
CA THR A 170 24.66 -30.33 -2.40
C THR A 170 23.58 -30.37 -1.33
N GLU A 171 23.44 -31.51 -0.66
CA GLU A 171 22.47 -31.71 0.43
C GLU A 171 22.65 -30.66 1.55
N ALA A 172 23.88 -30.49 2.05
CA ALA A 172 24.20 -29.48 3.06
C ALA A 172 23.90 -28.02 2.59
N GLY A 173 24.05 -27.72 1.29
CA GLY A 173 23.69 -26.42 0.74
C GLY A 173 22.19 -26.21 0.56
N GLU A 174 21.42 -27.29 0.40
CA GLU A 174 19.95 -27.27 0.41
C GLU A 174 19.40 -27.10 1.82
N GLU A 175 19.94 -27.85 2.78
CA GLU A 175 19.64 -27.70 4.21
C GLU A 175 19.89 -26.27 4.68
N TYR A 176 21.04 -25.67 4.34
CA TYR A 176 21.33 -24.29 4.68
C TYR A 176 20.30 -23.31 4.09
N ARG A 177 19.87 -23.53 2.84
CA ARG A 177 18.83 -22.71 2.22
C ARG A 177 17.47 -22.92 2.87
N GLN A 178 17.14 -24.15 3.27
CA GLN A 178 15.90 -24.47 3.97
C GLN A 178 15.86 -23.81 5.35
N LEU A 179 16.95 -23.91 6.11
CA LEU A 179 17.07 -23.32 7.44
C LEU A 179 16.96 -21.79 7.39
N ASN A 180 17.56 -21.15 6.38
CA ASN A 180 17.36 -19.72 6.13
C ASN A 180 15.88 -19.35 5.88
N ARG A 181 15.14 -20.19 5.13
CA ARG A 181 13.70 -19.96 4.89
C ARG A 181 12.88 -20.18 6.16
N GLN A 182 13.24 -21.18 6.97
CA GLN A 182 12.58 -21.43 8.27
C GLN A 182 12.79 -20.25 9.21
N ILE A 183 14.03 -19.79 9.42
CA ILE A 183 14.34 -18.59 10.21
C ILE A 183 13.53 -17.39 9.73
N ALA A 184 13.51 -17.12 8.41
CA ALA A 184 12.75 -16.00 7.86
C ALA A 184 11.23 -16.14 8.08
N THR A 185 10.71 -17.36 8.04
CA THR A 185 9.29 -17.66 8.26
C THR A 185 8.92 -17.47 9.73
N VAL A 186 9.66 -18.11 10.64
CA VAL A 186 9.47 -18.02 12.09
C VAL A 186 9.59 -16.57 12.56
N THR A 187 10.65 -15.85 12.15
CA THR A 187 10.84 -14.43 12.47
C THR A 187 9.61 -13.60 12.05
N LYS A 188 9.11 -13.80 10.82
CA LYS A 188 7.98 -13.05 10.29
C LYS A 188 6.66 -13.41 11.02
N THR A 189 6.50 -14.65 11.44
CA THR A 189 5.33 -15.08 12.22
C THR A 189 5.34 -14.42 13.60
N LEU A 190 6.47 -14.51 14.32
CA LEU A 190 6.65 -13.88 15.63
C LEU A 190 6.43 -12.36 15.57
N GLU A 191 6.98 -11.67 14.56
CA GLU A 191 6.76 -10.24 14.36
C GLU A 191 5.27 -9.90 14.15
N GLN A 192 4.53 -10.74 13.43
CA GLN A 192 3.10 -10.52 13.19
C GLN A 192 2.26 -10.80 14.43
N GLU A 193 2.58 -11.84 15.18
CA GLU A 193 1.90 -12.19 16.43
C GLU A 193 2.13 -11.12 17.48
N LEU A 194 3.39 -10.72 17.72
CA LEU A 194 3.72 -9.64 18.63
C LEU A 194 3.00 -8.34 18.26
N LYS A 195 2.93 -8.02 16.97
CA LYS A 195 2.20 -6.85 16.48
C LYS A 195 0.70 -6.92 16.75
N ARG A 196 0.07 -8.09 16.59
CA ARG A 196 -1.35 -8.30 16.90
C ARG A 196 -1.62 -8.20 18.39
N GLU A 197 -0.78 -8.84 19.19
CA GLU A 197 -0.89 -8.87 20.64
C GLU A 197 -0.72 -7.49 21.26
N TYR A 198 0.32 -6.77 20.86
CA TYR A 198 0.54 -5.40 21.31
C TYR A 198 -0.64 -4.47 20.99
N ARG A 199 -1.22 -4.61 19.80
CA ARG A 199 -2.41 -3.82 19.42
C ARG A 199 -3.66 -4.25 20.18
N ARG A 200 -3.82 -5.54 20.48
CA ARG A 200 -4.92 -6.06 21.30
C ARG A 200 -4.86 -5.52 22.72
N ASP A 201 -3.69 -5.57 23.33
CA ASP A 201 -3.44 -5.01 24.66
C ASP A 201 -3.70 -3.49 24.71
N TYR A 202 -3.32 -2.75 23.66
CA TYR A 202 -3.66 -1.34 23.52
C TYR A 202 -5.18 -1.08 23.63
N PHE A 203 -6.01 -1.79 22.86
CA PHE A 203 -7.47 -1.60 22.91
C PHE A 203 -8.08 -2.06 24.24
N TYR A 204 -7.50 -3.09 24.87
CA TYR A 204 -7.92 -3.54 26.19
C TYR A 204 -7.70 -2.46 27.27
N ARG A 205 -6.58 -1.73 27.22
CA ARG A 205 -6.21 -0.74 28.23
C ARG A 205 -6.74 0.66 27.98
N ILE A 206 -6.77 1.10 26.71
CA ILE A 206 -7.01 2.52 26.38
C ILE A 206 -8.33 3.05 26.94
N HIS A 207 -9.41 2.27 26.89
CA HIS A 207 -10.72 2.70 27.39
C HIS A 207 -10.70 2.93 28.92
N ASN A 208 -10.06 2.05 29.67
CA ASN A 208 -9.91 2.20 31.13
C ASN A 208 -8.99 3.37 31.47
N GLU A 209 -7.88 3.52 30.74
CA GLU A 209 -6.95 4.64 30.93
C GLU A 209 -7.61 6.00 30.63
N GLU A 210 -8.44 6.11 29.60
CA GLU A 210 -9.19 7.35 29.31
C GLU A 210 -10.26 7.62 30.38
N LEU A 211 -10.96 6.61 30.88
CA LEU A 211 -11.93 6.76 31.98
C LEU A 211 -11.24 7.26 33.27
N GLU A 212 -10.10 6.69 33.63
CA GLU A 212 -9.31 7.10 34.79
C GLU A 212 -8.86 8.57 34.71
N LYS A 213 -8.46 9.05 33.52
CA LYS A 213 -8.12 10.47 33.33
C LYS A 213 -9.31 11.38 33.54
N ILE A 214 -10.49 11.00 33.05
CA ILE A 214 -11.74 11.75 33.22
C ILE A 214 -12.10 11.81 34.71
N ILE A 215 -12.06 10.68 35.43
CA ILE A 215 -12.38 10.60 36.86
C ILE A 215 -11.44 11.48 37.69
N LYS A 216 -10.14 11.44 37.38
CA LYS A 216 -9.12 12.25 38.07
C LYS A 216 -9.20 13.74 37.73
N LYS A 217 -10.17 14.17 36.90
CA LYS A 217 -10.31 15.54 36.38
C LYS A 217 -8.98 16.08 35.85
N VAL A 218 -8.12 15.21 35.33
CA VAL A 218 -6.89 15.66 34.71
C VAL A 218 -7.34 16.34 33.43
N THR A 219 -7.29 17.67 33.42
CA THR A 219 -7.38 18.48 32.19
C THR A 219 -6.10 18.18 31.42
N VAL A 220 -6.03 16.99 30.82
CA VAL A 220 -4.85 16.61 30.06
C VAL A 220 -4.84 17.56 28.87
N VAL A 221 -3.81 18.39 28.80
CA VAL A 221 -3.19 18.84 27.54
C VAL A 221 -2.64 17.58 26.87
N ALA A 222 -3.49 16.58 26.62
CA ALA A 222 -3.10 15.41 25.86
C ALA A 222 -2.78 15.96 24.48
N PRO A 223 -1.70 15.53 23.82
CA PRO A 223 -1.51 15.88 22.42
C PRO A 223 -2.76 15.41 21.69
N THR A 224 -3.62 16.37 21.34
CA THR A 224 -4.81 16.14 20.52
C THR A 224 -4.34 15.35 19.31
N TYR A 225 -5.04 14.28 18.99
CA TYR A 225 -4.72 13.51 17.79
C TYR A 225 -4.61 14.47 16.61
N VAL A 226 -3.40 14.59 16.08
CA VAL A 226 -3.13 15.38 14.87
C VAL A 226 -3.21 14.40 13.72
N GLU A 227 -4.22 14.60 12.86
CA GLU A 227 -4.36 13.78 11.68
C GLU A 227 -3.09 13.90 10.81
N PRO A 228 -2.44 12.79 10.45
CA PRO A 228 -1.20 12.84 9.72
C PRO A 228 -1.47 13.40 8.31
N VAL A 229 -0.68 14.40 7.91
CA VAL A 229 -0.73 14.93 6.54
C VAL A 229 -0.23 13.86 5.57
N VAL A 230 -1.17 13.26 4.84
CA VAL A 230 -0.85 12.24 3.84
C VAL A 230 -0.28 12.90 2.59
N LYS A 231 1.01 12.69 2.32
CA LYS A 231 1.66 13.13 1.08
C LYS A 231 1.64 11.99 0.07
N HIS A 232 0.88 12.16 -1.01
CA HIS A 232 0.86 11.18 -2.11
C HIS A 232 2.02 11.41 -3.09
N GLN A 233 2.43 10.34 -3.77
CA GLN A 233 3.48 10.42 -4.81
C GLN A 233 2.97 11.08 -6.09
N LEU A 234 1.66 11.02 -6.33
CA LEU A 234 1.02 11.48 -7.55
C LEU A 234 0.08 12.65 -7.24
N PRO A 235 0.17 13.77 -7.97
CA PRO A 235 -0.74 14.90 -7.78
C PRO A 235 -2.20 14.52 -8.06
N GLU A 236 -2.45 13.62 -9.01
CA GLU A 236 -3.80 13.14 -9.33
C GLU A 236 -4.44 12.44 -8.13
N ARG A 237 -3.64 11.80 -7.27
CA ARG A 237 -4.15 11.16 -6.04
C ARG A 237 -4.48 12.17 -4.96
N THR A 238 -3.67 13.22 -4.81
CA THR A 238 -3.95 14.33 -3.88
C THR A 238 -5.24 15.03 -4.28
N GLN A 239 -5.38 15.38 -5.56
CA GLN A 239 -6.61 16.00 -6.09
C GLN A 239 -7.83 15.09 -5.88
N LEU A 240 -7.69 13.79 -6.12
CA LEU A 240 -8.79 12.85 -5.91
C LEU A 240 -9.18 12.76 -4.42
N GLN A 241 -8.22 12.79 -3.50
CA GLN A 241 -8.50 12.83 -2.07
C GLN A 241 -9.30 14.08 -1.69
N GLU A 242 -8.87 15.26 -2.15
CA GLU A 242 -9.57 16.52 -1.87
C GLU A 242 -11.04 16.47 -2.31
N ILE A 243 -11.31 15.90 -3.49
CA ILE A 243 -12.68 15.77 -4.01
C ILE A 243 -13.49 14.71 -3.23
N MET A 244 -12.88 13.55 -2.94
CA MET A 244 -13.58 12.42 -2.31
C MET A 244 -13.82 12.63 -0.80
N CYS A 245 -12.97 13.42 -0.14
CA CYS A 245 -13.08 13.74 1.28
C CYS A 245 -13.90 15.01 1.56
N ASP A 246 -14.30 15.76 0.52
CA ASP A 246 -15.25 16.87 0.65
C ASP A 246 -16.68 16.32 0.81
N LEU A 247 -17.19 16.39 2.04
CA LEU A 247 -18.52 15.92 2.43
C LEU A 247 -19.58 17.04 2.49
N SER A 248 -19.32 18.21 1.92
CA SER A 248 -20.28 19.33 1.88
C SER A 248 -21.58 18.91 1.18
N LYS A 249 -22.71 19.30 1.77
CA LYS A 249 -24.07 18.91 1.31
C LYS A 249 -24.85 20.07 0.71
N ASP A 250 -24.36 21.28 0.94
CA ASP A 250 -24.91 22.59 0.64
C ASP A 250 -24.49 23.10 -0.77
N LEU A 251 -24.28 22.17 -1.70
CA LEU A 251 -23.91 22.48 -3.06
C LEU A 251 -25.14 22.65 -3.94
N ASN A 252 -25.10 23.64 -4.83
CA ASN A 252 -26.12 23.75 -5.86
C ASN A 252 -25.99 22.58 -6.88
N PRO A 253 -27.05 22.28 -7.65
CA PRO A 253 -27.03 21.17 -8.60
C PRO A 253 -25.89 21.21 -9.62
N ARG A 254 -25.48 22.42 -10.07
CA ARG A 254 -24.39 22.59 -11.04
C ARG A 254 -23.05 22.18 -10.43
N ASP A 255 -22.78 22.59 -9.20
CA ASP A 255 -21.54 22.26 -8.51
C ASP A 255 -21.44 20.78 -8.18
N ILE A 256 -22.56 20.12 -7.87
CA ILE A 256 -22.61 18.66 -7.71
C ILE A 256 -22.18 17.95 -9.00
N VAL A 257 -22.71 18.39 -10.15
CA VAL A 257 -22.34 17.81 -11.45
C VAL A 257 -20.87 18.08 -11.77
N MET A 258 -20.39 19.31 -11.57
CA MET A 258 -18.99 19.68 -11.80
C MET A 258 -18.03 18.88 -10.91
N ARG A 259 -18.38 18.67 -9.64
CA ARG A 259 -17.60 17.84 -8.71
C ARG A 259 -17.52 16.39 -9.20
N ARG A 260 -18.63 15.82 -9.68
CA ARG A 260 -18.66 14.46 -10.25
C ARG A 260 -17.78 14.33 -11.50
N ILE A 261 -17.87 15.31 -12.41
CA ILE A 261 -17.02 15.34 -13.62
C ILE A 261 -15.55 15.39 -13.23
N ARG A 262 -15.16 16.32 -12.35
CA ARG A 262 -13.78 16.41 -11.83
C ARG A 262 -13.32 15.11 -11.18
N ALA A 263 -14.15 14.46 -10.38
CA ALA A 263 -13.82 13.17 -9.78
C ALA A 263 -13.56 12.10 -10.84
N ILE A 264 -14.42 11.97 -11.85
CA ILE A 264 -14.27 11.00 -12.94
C ILE A 264 -13.00 11.28 -13.74
N ASP A 265 -12.79 12.53 -14.17
CA ASP A 265 -11.62 12.92 -14.95
C ASP A 265 -10.33 12.66 -14.18
N THR A 266 -10.31 12.96 -12.87
CA THR A 266 -9.17 12.70 -12.00
C THR A 266 -8.93 11.20 -11.80
N MET A 267 -9.99 10.39 -11.64
CA MET A 267 -9.87 8.93 -11.57
C MET A 267 -9.34 8.34 -12.88
N VAL A 268 -9.79 8.85 -14.02
CA VAL A 268 -9.31 8.45 -15.35
C VAL A 268 -7.83 8.82 -15.48
N ALA A 269 -7.45 10.06 -15.16
CA ALA A 269 -6.05 10.49 -15.17
C ALA A 269 -5.19 9.57 -14.28
N LEU A 270 -5.58 9.38 -13.01
CA LEU A 270 -4.89 8.52 -12.06
C LEU A 270 -4.76 7.07 -12.56
N SER A 271 -5.75 6.54 -13.27
CA SER A 271 -5.71 5.16 -13.80
C SER A 271 -4.61 4.93 -14.84
N HIS A 272 -4.16 5.99 -15.51
CA HIS A 272 -3.03 5.95 -16.45
C HIS A 272 -1.68 6.10 -15.75
N ARG A 273 -1.67 6.53 -14.49
CA ARG A 273 -0.46 6.76 -13.69
C ARG A 273 -0.12 5.54 -12.82
N GLN A 274 1.10 5.54 -12.29
CA GLN A 274 1.57 4.44 -11.48
C GLN A 274 2.44 4.90 -10.31
N GLU A 275 2.00 4.56 -9.10
CA GLU A 275 2.80 4.73 -7.88
C GLU A 275 3.86 3.64 -7.77
N VAL A 276 5.05 4.02 -7.33
CA VAL A 276 6.12 3.06 -7.08
C VAL A 276 5.95 2.52 -5.66
N PRO A 277 6.16 1.21 -5.44
CA PRO A 277 6.29 0.70 -4.08
C PRO A 277 7.41 1.46 -3.36
N CYS A 278 7.04 2.23 -2.34
CA CYS A 278 8.01 2.79 -1.43
C CYS A 278 8.57 1.62 -0.61
N HIS A 279 9.70 1.07 -1.06
CA HIS A 279 10.54 0.30 -0.15
C HIS A 279 10.90 1.29 0.94
N LYS A 280 10.32 1.12 2.14
CA LYS A 280 10.75 1.85 3.32
C LYS A 280 12.25 1.60 3.42
N SER A 281 13.06 2.52 2.91
CA SER A 281 14.44 2.61 3.31
C SER A 281 14.35 2.78 4.81
N ASN A 282 15.04 1.93 5.56
CA ASN A 282 15.35 2.20 6.96
C ASN A 282 16.22 3.47 6.99
N SER A 283 15.64 4.63 6.70
CA SER A 283 16.21 5.94 6.98
C SER A 283 15.99 6.15 8.46
N LYS A 284 16.77 5.44 9.24
CA LYS A 284 17.12 5.85 10.60
C LYS A 284 17.78 7.23 10.47
N LYS A 285 17.45 8.13 11.40
CA LYS A 285 17.86 9.56 11.51
C LYS A 285 16.93 10.49 10.71
N SER A 286 16.22 11.47 11.27
CA SER A 286 16.33 12.14 12.56
C SER A 286 15.03 12.91 12.82
N PHE A 287 14.24 12.51 13.82
CA PHE A 287 13.34 13.42 14.53
C PHE A 287 14.01 13.74 15.87
N SER A 288 15.04 14.57 15.84
CA SER A 288 15.47 15.33 17.01
C SER A 288 14.88 16.72 16.85
N GLY A 289 13.95 17.06 17.72
CA GLY A 289 13.33 18.37 17.75
C GLY A 289 14.37 19.46 18.04
N THR A 290 14.32 20.53 17.27
CA THR A 290 14.63 21.86 17.77
C THR A 290 13.77 22.84 16.98
N SER A 291 12.77 23.40 17.65
CA SER A 291 12.04 24.56 17.19
C SER A 291 13.01 25.72 17.04
N LEU A 292 13.13 26.28 15.84
CA LEU A 292 13.60 27.64 15.64
C LEU A 292 12.88 28.20 14.42
N GLU A 293 12.16 29.29 14.67
CA GLU A 293 11.46 30.10 13.70
C GLU A 293 12.39 30.49 12.55
N GLY A 294 11.95 30.22 11.33
CA GLY A 294 12.58 30.69 10.11
C GLY A 294 11.50 30.78 9.04
N SER A 295 11.14 32.01 8.66
CA SER A 295 10.18 32.30 7.60
C SER A 295 10.47 31.49 6.33
N PRO A 296 9.45 31.09 5.57
CA PRO A 296 9.67 30.37 4.32
C PRO A 296 10.25 31.35 3.30
N VAL A 297 11.56 31.25 3.06
CA VAL A 297 12.16 31.77 1.85
C VAL A 297 11.53 31.02 0.70
N VAL A 298 10.79 31.75 -0.12
CA VAL A 298 10.24 31.32 -1.41
C VAL A 298 11.40 30.74 -2.22
N LYS A 299 11.46 29.41 -2.33
CA LYS A 299 12.27 28.80 -3.37
C LYS A 299 11.53 29.03 -4.68
N GLU A 300 12.23 29.77 -5.55
CA GLU A 300 11.86 30.08 -6.92
C GLU A 300 11.24 28.89 -7.66
N GLU A 301 10.30 29.25 -8.52
CA GLU A 301 9.48 28.38 -9.35
C GLU A 301 10.29 27.25 -9.98
N SER A 302 9.91 26.02 -9.61
CA SER A 302 10.33 24.79 -10.27
C SER A 302 10.08 24.92 -11.79
N PRO A 303 11.00 24.47 -12.66
CA PRO A 303 10.78 24.52 -14.10
C PRO A 303 9.54 23.72 -14.50
N LEU A 304 8.83 24.21 -15.53
CA LEU A 304 7.64 23.59 -16.12
C LEU A 304 7.78 22.04 -16.21
N PRO A 305 6.90 21.26 -15.57
CA PRO A 305 7.12 19.83 -15.29
C PRO A 305 7.07 18.87 -16.50
N ASN A 306 7.20 19.36 -17.74
CA ASN A 306 6.98 18.56 -18.96
C ASN A 306 8.07 18.68 -20.03
N THR A 307 9.17 19.41 -19.80
CA THR A 307 10.30 19.47 -20.75
C THR A 307 11.35 18.42 -20.41
N PHE A 308 11.51 17.43 -21.28
CA PHE A 308 12.57 16.42 -21.18
C PHE A 308 13.73 16.82 -22.09
N PRO A 309 14.97 16.89 -21.57
CA PRO A 309 16.13 17.23 -22.39
C PRO A 309 16.39 16.10 -23.40
N LEU A 310 16.62 16.45 -24.67
CA LEU A 310 16.92 15.46 -25.71
C LEU A 310 18.23 14.70 -25.39
N ILE A 311 19.21 15.42 -24.87
CA ILE A 311 20.47 14.86 -24.35
C ILE A 311 20.24 14.47 -22.89
N CYS A 312 20.42 13.19 -22.60
CA CYS A 312 20.23 12.63 -21.27
C CYS A 312 21.57 12.58 -20.53
N GLU A 313 21.54 12.66 -19.20
CA GLU A 313 22.75 12.39 -18.42
C GLU A 313 23.14 10.91 -18.53
N LYS A 314 24.45 10.61 -18.48
CA LYS A 314 25.00 9.25 -18.55
C LYS A 314 24.50 8.32 -17.42
N THR A 315 23.90 8.88 -16.38
CA THR A 315 23.33 8.16 -15.25
C THR A 315 21.81 8.08 -15.29
N GLN A 316 21.15 8.54 -16.36
CA GLN A 316 19.70 8.45 -16.54
C GLN A 316 19.33 7.26 -17.41
N CYS A 317 18.15 6.70 -17.16
CA CYS A 317 17.63 5.56 -17.91
C CYS A 317 16.63 6.03 -18.97
N ILE A 318 16.94 5.76 -20.24
CA ILE A 318 16.11 6.16 -21.38
C ILE A 318 14.69 5.57 -21.34
N PHE A 319 14.55 4.36 -20.77
CA PHE A 319 13.24 3.71 -20.59
C PHE A 319 12.42 4.38 -19.49
N CYS A 320 13.05 4.81 -18.40
CA CYS A 320 12.35 5.49 -17.30
C CYS A 320 11.93 6.90 -17.69
N ILE A 321 12.77 7.65 -18.42
CA ILE A 321 12.43 8.98 -18.94
C ILE A 321 11.17 8.88 -19.83
N GLY A 322 11.06 7.82 -20.61
CA GLY A 322 9.96 7.56 -21.53
C GLY A 322 8.65 7.05 -20.93
N ASP A 323 8.66 6.67 -19.66
CA ASP A 323 7.48 6.06 -19.01
C ASP A 323 6.52 7.15 -18.52
N ASP A 324 5.58 7.53 -19.39
CA ASP A 324 4.51 8.51 -19.13
C ASP A 324 3.61 8.16 -17.94
N ARG A 325 3.67 6.92 -17.45
CA ARG A 325 2.91 6.47 -16.28
C ARG A 325 3.57 6.89 -14.96
N GLN A 326 4.85 7.27 -14.96
CA GLN A 326 5.60 7.64 -13.75
C GLN A 326 5.58 9.15 -13.48
N SER A 327 5.85 9.55 -12.23
CA SER A 327 6.02 10.96 -11.86
C SER A 327 7.27 11.57 -12.50
N TYR A 328 7.28 12.90 -12.67
CA TYR A 328 8.39 13.63 -13.29
C TYR A 328 9.73 13.33 -12.59
N ASP A 329 9.78 13.43 -11.26
CA ASP A 329 10.98 13.16 -10.46
C ASP A 329 11.55 11.75 -10.69
N ARG A 330 10.68 10.78 -10.96
CA ARG A 330 11.09 9.40 -11.23
C ARG A 330 11.60 9.21 -12.64
N ARG A 331 10.93 9.83 -13.61
CA ARG A 331 11.37 9.83 -15.02
C ARG A 331 12.75 10.48 -15.14
N MET A 332 12.99 11.56 -14.38
CA MET A 332 14.26 12.30 -14.34
C MET A 332 15.30 11.74 -13.35
N ARG A 333 15.01 10.61 -12.70
CA ARG A 333 15.90 10.04 -11.68
C ARG A 333 17.28 9.70 -12.27
N THR A 334 18.31 10.13 -11.56
CA THR A 334 19.70 9.75 -11.81
C THR A 334 20.12 8.57 -10.93
N PHE A 335 20.94 7.68 -11.49
CA PHE A 335 21.60 6.60 -10.75
C PHE A 335 22.92 7.12 -10.17
N SER A 336 23.38 6.51 -9.06
CA SER A 336 24.64 6.91 -8.44
C SER A 336 25.87 6.63 -9.31
N LYS A 337 25.80 5.64 -10.20
CA LYS A 337 26.88 5.25 -11.12
C LYS A 337 26.32 4.81 -12.48
N PRO A 338 27.03 5.07 -13.60
CA PRO A 338 26.63 4.58 -14.93
C PRO A 338 26.42 3.07 -14.97
N ASP A 339 27.28 2.27 -14.34
CA ASP A 339 27.14 0.80 -14.33
C ASP A 339 25.81 0.32 -13.73
N LYS A 340 25.29 1.03 -12.71
CA LYS A 340 24.01 0.70 -12.08
C LYS A 340 22.82 1.09 -12.94
N MET A 341 22.94 2.19 -13.68
CA MET A 341 21.99 2.55 -14.73
C MET A 341 21.99 1.47 -15.83
N MET A 342 23.17 1.02 -16.25
CA MET A 342 23.32 -0.01 -17.26
C MET A 342 22.72 -1.36 -16.85
N ASP A 343 22.99 -1.82 -15.63
CA ASP A 343 22.36 -3.04 -15.06
C ASP A 343 20.83 -2.90 -14.99
N HIS A 344 20.31 -1.68 -14.85
CA HIS A 344 18.88 -1.42 -14.88
C HIS A 344 18.32 -1.45 -16.31
N VAL A 345 19.03 -0.85 -17.27
CA VAL A 345 18.65 -0.89 -18.70
C VAL A 345 18.63 -2.32 -19.24
N GLU A 346 19.60 -3.17 -18.89
CA GLU A 346 19.60 -4.57 -19.34
C GLU A 346 18.36 -5.34 -18.82
N ARG A 347 17.88 -5.05 -17.60
CA ARG A 347 16.61 -5.64 -17.09
C ARG A 347 15.38 -5.21 -17.89
N HIS A 348 15.37 -4.02 -18.49
CA HIS A 348 14.32 -3.61 -19.44
C HIS A 348 14.42 -4.42 -20.74
N LEU A 349 15.64 -4.63 -21.23
CA LEU A 349 15.92 -5.34 -22.49
C LEU A 349 15.61 -6.84 -22.41
N GLU A 350 16.00 -7.52 -21.32
CA GLU A 350 15.79 -8.97 -21.10
C GLU A 350 14.32 -9.40 -21.17
N LYS A 351 13.37 -8.49 -20.88
CA LYS A 351 11.93 -8.78 -20.85
C LYS A 351 11.17 -8.26 -22.07
N ARG A 352 11.85 -7.59 -23.01
CA ARG A 352 11.26 -7.27 -24.32
C ARG A 352 11.40 -8.48 -25.24
N THR A 353 10.33 -8.79 -25.96
CA THR A 353 10.35 -9.79 -27.04
C THR A 353 11.33 -9.36 -28.13
N ALA A 354 12.12 -10.31 -28.65
CA ALA A 354 13.00 -10.05 -29.79
C ALA A 354 12.19 -9.51 -30.98
N GLY A 355 12.57 -8.35 -31.52
CA GLY A 355 11.83 -7.68 -32.59
C GLY A 355 12.19 -6.20 -32.77
N LYS A 356 11.23 -5.41 -33.27
CA LYS A 356 11.36 -3.96 -33.46
C LYS A 356 11.44 -3.23 -32.12
N TYR A 357 12.38 -2.30 -31.98
CA TYR A 357 12.61 -1.47 -30.81
C TYR A 357 12.18 -0.03 -31.09
N GLU A 358 11.30 0.50 -30.24
CA GLU A 358 10.98 1.93 -30.21
C GLU A 358 11.83 2.65 -29.16
N CYS A 359 12.34 3.83 -29.52
CA CYS A 359 12.95 4.73 -28.54
C CYS A 359 11.88 5.24 -27.59
N CYS A 360 12.13 5.10 -26.28
CA CYS A 360 11.16 5.50 -25.28
C CYS A 360 11.23 7.01 -24.97
N HIS A 361 12.27 7.72 -25.41
CA HIS A 361 12.41 9.15 -25.15
C HIS A 361 11.20 9.94 -25.69
N PRO A 362 10.60 10.87 -24.92
CA PRO A 362 9.39 11.58 -25.33
C PRO A 362 9.49 12.28 -26.70
N VAL A 363 10.66 12.85 -27.01
CA VAL A 363 10.92 13.49 -28.31
C VAL A 363 10.96 12.46 -29.44
N CYS A 364 11.73 11.38 -29.30
CA CYS A 364 11.85 10.35 -30.33
C CYS A 364 10.56 9.53 -30.50
N LYS A 365 9.76 9.41 -29.43
CA LYS A 365 8.43 8.77 -29.46
C LYS A 365 7.45 9.61 -30.29
N ALA A 366 7.54 10.94 -30.24
CA ALA A 366 6.75 11.82 -31.10
C ALA A 366 7.14 11.72 -32.58
N GLU A 367 8.40 11.39 -32.87
CA GLU A 367 8.92 11.17 -34.23
C GLU A 367 8.61 9.77 -34.80
N GLY A 368 8.08 8.84 -33.99
CA GLY A 368 7.64 7.52 -34.46
C GLY A 368 8.78 6.61 -34.94
N LEU A 369 10.00 6.77 -34.41
CA LEU A 369 11.18 6.02 -34.83
C LEU A 369 11.09 4.53 -34.45
N LEU A 370 10.96 3.67 -35.47
CA LEU A 370 11.03 2.21 -35.35
C LEU A 370 12.43 1.70 -35.73
N LEU A 371 13.12 1.08 -34.77
CA LEU A 371 14.46 0.52 -34.97
C LEU A 371 14.35 -1.01 -35.13
N ASN A 372 15.01 -1.56 -36.15
CA ASN A 372 14.78 -2.95 -36.57
C ASN A 372 15.37 -4.01 -35.62
N ASN A 373 16.38 -3.66 -34.82
CA ASN A 373 17.03 -4.58 -33.89
C ASN A 373 17.66 -3.84 -32.69
N ILE A 374 18.11 -4.60 -31.69
CA ILE A 374 18.71 -4.08 -30.45
C ILE A 374 20.00 -3.28 -30.70
N ILE A 375 20.75 -3.62 -31.74
CA ILE A 375 21.99 -2.93 -32.11
C ILE A 375 21.67 -1.52 -32.64
N HIS A 376 20.67 -1.40 -33.52
CA HIS A 376 20.18 -0.11 -33.99
C HIS A 376 19.61 0.74 -32.86
N PHE A 377 18.94 0.11 -31.88
CA PHE A 377 18.51 0.78 -30.66
C PHE A 377 19.69 1.33 -29.84
N LYS A 378 20.69 0.50 -29.53
CA LYS A 378 21.87 0.91 -28.76
C LYS A 378 22.64 2.04 -29.46
N LYS A 379 22.81 1.95 -30.79
CA LYS A 379 23.42 3.01 -31.61
C LYS A 379 22.62 4.31 -31.63
N HIS A 380 21.29 4.22 -31.76
CA HIS A 380 20.43 5.41 -31.70
C HIS A 380 20.55 6.11 -30.34
N VAL A 381 20.52 5.36 -29.24
CA VAL A 381 20.67 5.91 -27.90
C VAL A 381 22.04 6.57 -27.69
N GLU A 382 23.10 5.99 -28.26
CA GLU A 382 24.44 6.60 -28.21
C GLU A 382 24.52 7.88 -29.04
N MET A 383 23.99 7.88 -30.28
CA MET A 383 24.11 9.04 -31.18
C MET A 383 23.16 10.19 -30.86
N VAL A 384 21.93 9.90 -30.40
CA VAL A 384 20.88 10.90 -30.19
C VAL A 384 20.80 11.34 -28.73
N HIS A 385 21.04 10.43 -27.79
CA HIS A 385 20.90 10.70 -26.36
C HIS A 385 22.24 10.72 -25.60
N GLU A 386 23.37 10.52 -26.28
CA GLU A 386 24.73 10.50 -25.71
C GLU A 386 24.93 9.49 -24.56
N ILE A 387 24.10 8.44 -24.51
CA ILE A 387 24.22 7.36 -23.54
C ILE A 387 24.82 6.12 -24.23
N ARG A 388 26.05 5.77 -23.87
CA ARG A 388 26.68 4.52 -24.33
C ARG A 388 26.17 3.33 -23.51
N LEU A 389 25.37 2.47 -24.14
CA LEU A 389 24.87 1.23 -23.55
C LEU A 389 25.93 0.10 -23.65
N ARG A 390 25.82 -0.95 -22.84
CA ARG A 390 26.74 -2.11 -22.86
C ARG A 390 26.60 -2.82 -24.19
N ASP A 391 27.72 -3.23 -24.78
CA ASP A 391 27.69 -4.08 -25.96
C ASP A 391 27.06 -5.44 -25.62
N GLY A 392 26.38 -6.04 -26.60
CA GLY A 392 25.76 -7.36 -26.41
C GLY A 392 26.83 -8.38 -26.01
N LYS A 393 26.50 -9.31 -25.11
CA LYS A 393 27.26 -10.56 -25.06
C LYS A 393 27.01 -11.24 -26.39
N ASP A 394 28.01 -11.28 -27.27
CA ASP A 394 27.95 -12.11 -28.46
C ASP A 394 27.67 -13.54 -28.00
N THR A 395 26.44 -14.01 -28.24
CA THR A 395 26.12 -15.42 -28.16
C THR A 395 26.78 -16.08 -29.36
N SER A 396 28.04 -16.47 -29.17
CA SER A 396 28.70 -17.48 -30.01
C SER A 396 28.17 -18.86 -29.66
#